data_AF-L8GRJ1-F1
#
_entry.id   AF-L8GRJ1-F1
#
_cell.length_a   1.000
_cell.length_b   1.000
_cell.length_c   1.000
_cell.angle_alpha   90.00
_cell.angle_beta   90.00
_cell.angle_gamma   90.00
#
_symmetry.space_group_name_H-M   'P 1'
#
loop_
_entity.id
_entity.type
_entity.pdbx_description
1 polymer ?
#
loop_
_entity_poly.entity_id
_entity_poly.type
_entity_poly.pdbx_seq_one_letter_code
_entity_poly.pdbx_strand_id
1 'polypeptide(L)'
;MEVKKKNWRDVGEALQQLVPDRAIIRPGSILRCGLIDFCTWEELGKPQTIINLRMGEDDTRQFEKRASGGLDSAVHPQQDRQYDTNTAEVREWLADAMKLFEKKDAANIKFPVLIHCHAGKDRTGIVVATLLKILGVEEDVIEREFLLCEGVDIADLRRTLKGFNDKRTMELYFRKKVNVNRIKANFA
;
A
#
# COMPACT_ATOMS: atom_id res chain seq x y z
N MET A 1 -12.18 20.88 -9.72
CA MET A 1 -12.09 20.76 -8.26
C MET A 1 -11.38 19.47 -7.94
N GLU A 2 -10.31 19.50 -7.14
CA GLU A 2 -9.68 18.26 -6.66
C GLU A 2 -10.67 17.52 -5.75
N VAL A 3 -10.90 16.24 -6.03
CA VAL A 3 -11.81 15.41 -5.23
C VAL A 3 -11.07 14.96 -3.98
N LYS A 4 -11.56 15.40 -2.81
CA LYS A 4 -11.05 14.95 -1.51
C LYS A 4 -11.02 13.42 -1.47
N LYS A 5 -9.96 12.84 -0.90
CA LYS A 5 -9.82 11.39 -0.65
C LYS A 5 -10.24 10.51 -1.84
N LYS A 6 -9.89 10.92 -3.06
CA LYS A 6 -10.20 10.12 -4.27
C LYS A 6 -9.69 8.69 -4.10
N ASN A 7 -10.45 7.70 -4.56
CA ASN A 7 -10.10 6.28 -4.44
C ASN A 7 -9.87 5.82 -2.99
N TRP A 8 -10.48 6.49 -1.99
CA TRP A 8 -10.38 6.09 -0.60
C TRP A 8 -11.17 4.82 -0.32
N ARG A 9 -10.55 3.88 0.42
CA ARG A 9 -11.21 2.71 1.00
C ARG A 9 -10.34 2.03 2.04
N ASP A 10 -10.97 1.22 2.87
CA ASP A 10 -10.32 0.16 3.63
C ASP A 10 -10.14 -1.08 2.72
N VAL A 11 -8.89 -1.51 2.55
CA VAL A 11 -8.56 -2.66 1.70
C VAL A 11 -9.02 -3.97 2.35
N GLY A 12 -8.98 -4.07 3.68
CA GLY A 12 -9.48 -5.25 4.40
C GLY A 12 -10.99 -5.43 4.24
N GLU A 13 -11.76 -4.35 4.37
CA GLU A 13 -13.22 -4.39 4.10
C GLU A 13 -13.52 -4.74 2.64
N ALA A 14 -12.78 -4.14 1.69
CA ALA A 14 -12.95 -4.44 0.27
C ALA A 14 -12.67 -5.92 -0.03
N LEU A 15 -11.60 -6.49 0.53
CA LEU A 15 -11.28 -7.91 0.36
C LEU A 15 -12.35 -8.82 0.96
N GLN A 16 -12.89 -8.48 2.14
CA GLN A 16 -14.00 -9.24 2.73
C GLN A 16 -15.25 -9.25 1.84
N GLN A 17 -15.54 -8.15 1.14
CA GLN A 17 -16.65 -8.12 0.20
C GLN A 17 -16.36 -8.92 -1.08
N LEU A 18 -15.11 -8.92 -1.55
CA LEU A 18 -14.70 -9.64 -2.76
C LEU A 18 -14.60 -11.15 -2.55
N VAL A 19 -14.21 -11.59 -1.35
CA VAL A 19 -14.04 -13.00 -0.94
C VAL A 19 -14.54 -13.25 0.49
N PRO A 20 -15.87 -13.29 0.72
CA PRO A 20 -16.47 -13.36 2.06
C PRO A 20 -16.01 -14.55 2.92
N ASP A 21 -15.71 -15.68 2.29
CA ASP A 21 -15.34 -16.92 2.99
C ASP A 21 -13.84 -16.99 3.37
N ARG A 22 -13.05 -15.95 3.05
CA ARG A 22 -11.60 -15.92 3.32
C ARG A 22 -11.21 -14.60 3.96
N ALA A 23 -10.95 -14.63 5.27
CA ALA A 23 -10.31 -13.51 5.96
C ALA A 23 -8.83 -13.43 5.56
N ILE A 24 -8.50 -12.45 4.71
CA ILE A 24 -7.11 -12.25 4.24
C ILE A 24 -6.40 -11.23 5.12
N ILE A 25 -6.99 -10.05 5.28
CA ILE A 25 -6.47 -8.94 6.09
C ILE A 25 -7.62 -8.44 6.95
N ARG A 26 -7.33 -8.10 8.21
CA ARG A 26 -8.34 -7.51 9.10
C ARG A 26 -8.76 -6.11 8.58
N PRO A 27 -10.06 -5.80 8.50
CA PRO A 27 -10.54 -4.43 8.37
C PRO A 27 -9.85 -3.51 9.38
N GLY A 28 -9.58 -2.28 8.97
CA GLY A 28 -8.82 -1.30 9.74
C GLY A 28 -7.30 -1.49 9.66
N SER A 29 -6.79 -2.45 8.90
CA SER A 29 -5.33 -2.62 8.76
C SER A 29 -4.78 -1.68 7.69
N ILE A 30 -5.23 -1.83 6.44
CA ILE A 30 -4.70 -1.07 5.30
C ILE A 30 -5.77 -0.15 4.75
N LEU A 31 -5.45 1.13 4.77
CA LEU A 31 -6.23 2.19 4.15
C LEU A 31 -5.48 2.69 2.92
N ARG A 32 -6.22 3.12 1.90
CA ARG A 32 -5.63 3.75 0.72
C ARG A 32 -6.41 4.97 0.30
N CYS A 33 -5.76 5.97 -0.34
CA CYS A 33 -6.44 7.07 -1.04
C CYS A 33 -5.49 7.85 -1.98
N GLY A 34 -6.02 8.90 -2.61
CA GLY A 34 -5.27 9.96 -3.29
C GLY A 34 -4.80 11.05 -2.32
N LEU A 35 -4.94 12.32 -2.71
CA LEU A 35 -4.54 13.46 -1.90
C LEU A 35 -5.19 13.49 -0.50
N ILE A 36 -4.41 13.93 0.48
CA ILE A 36 -4.81 14.02 1.89
C ILE A 36 -4.86 15.45 2.43
N ASP A 37 -4.37 16.43 1.66
CA ASP A 37 -4.09 17.82 2.05
C ASP A 37 -5.33 18.56 2.61
N PHE A 38 -6.53 18.12 2.22
CA PHE A 38 -7.81 18.70 2.64
C PHE A 38 -8.71 17.73 3.40
N CYS A 39 -8.16 16.62 3.88
CA CYS A 39 -8.89 15.60 4.64
C CYS A 39 -8.66 15.77 6.14
N THR A 40 -9.67 15.46 6.95
CA THR A 40 -9.51 15.30 8.40
C THR A 40 -8.98 13.92 8.76
N TRP A 41 -8.47 13.75 9.99
CA TRP A 41 -8.00 12.46 10.48
C TRP A 41 -9.11 11.40 10.48
N GLU A 42 -10.34 11.79 10.83
CA GLU A 42 -11.52 10.92 10.79
C GLU A 42 -11.92 10.54 9.36
N GLU A 43 -11.86 11.48 8.41
CA GLU A 43 -12.14 11.21 7.00
C GLU A 43 -11.16 10.22 6.37
N LEU A 44 -9.94 10.16 6.91
CA LEU A 44 -8.88 9.25 6.47
C LEU A 44 -8.93 7.88 7.17
N GLY A 45 -9.87 7.63 8.07
CA GLY A 45 -9.96 6.37 8.82
C GLY A 45 -9.00 6.28 10.01
N LYS A 46 -8.60 7.44 10.56
CA LYS A 46 -7.76 7.56 11.76
C LYS A 46 -6.42 6.80 11.68
N PRO A 47 -5.63 6.99 10.60
CA PRO A 47 -4.38 6.26 10.43
C PRO A 47 -3.38 6.57 11.55
N GLN A 48 -2.60 5.56 11.92
CA GLN A 48 -1.48 5.67 12.85
C GLN A 48 -0.12 5.68 12.13
N THR A 49 -0.10 5.27 10.85
CA THR A 49 1.06 5.37 9.96
C THR A 49 0.58 5.86 8.59
N ILE A 50 1.30 6.81 7.98
CA ILE A 50 1.07 7.29 6.62
C ILE A 50 2.27 6.94 5.74
N ILE A 51 2.02 6.33 4.60
CA ILE A 51 3.02 6.04 3.57
C ILE A 51 2.70 6.93 2.38
N ASN A 52 3.52 7.96 2.20
CA ASN A 52 3.39 8.96 1.15
C ASN A 52 4.22 8.54 -0.07
N LEU A 53 3.55 8.30 -1.19
CA LEU A 53 4.21 7.92 -2.44
C LEU A 53 4.39 9.11 -3.41
N ARG A 54 4.06 10.34 -3.01
CA ARG A 54 4.19 11.57 -3.83
C ARG A 54 5.65 12.01 -3.94
N MET A 55 5.89 12.89 -4.91
CA MET A 55 7.10 13.70 -4.93
C MET A 55 6.85 14.89 -3.98
N GLY A 56 7.35 14.80 -2.74
CA GLY A 56 7.20 15.85 -1.73
C GLY A 56 6.55 15.37 -0.45
N GLU A 57 6.72 16.14 0.61
CA GLU A 57 6.22 15.85 1.95
C GLU A 57 4.72 16.15 2.08
N ASP A 58 4.07 15.51 3.04
CA ASP A 58 2.72 15.88 3.43
C ASP A 58 2.75 16.89 4.57
N ASP A 59 1.78 17.81 4.57
CA ASP A 59 1.47 18.58 5.77
C ASP A 59 0.59 17.74 6.71
N THR A 60 1.22 17.03 7.64
CA THR A 60 0.53 16.15 8.61
C THR A 60 0.30 16.78 9.98
N ARG A 61 0.60 18.08 10.16
CA ARG A 61 0.49 18.80 11.44
C ARG A 61 -0.90 18.69 12.08
N GLN A 62 -1.93 18.59 11.24
CA GLN A 62 -3.33 18.40 11.66
C GLN A 62 -3.63 16.99 12.22
N PHE A 63 -2.80 15.99 11.92
CA PHE A 63 -2.96 14.59 12.32
C PHE A 63 -2.09 14.21 13.53
N GLU A 64 -0.90 14.80 13.65
CA GLU A 64 0.11 14.47 14.68
C GLU A 64 -0.43 14.56 16.12
N LYS A 65 -1.31 15.53 16.40
CA LYS A 65 -1.93 15.70 17.73
C LYS A 65 -2.98 14.64 18.06
N ARG A 66 -3.45 13.88 17.06
CA ARG A 66 -4.58 12.94 17.18
C ARG A 66 -4.13 11.48 17.14
N ALA A 67 -2.98 11.18 16.54
CA ALA A 67 -2.42 9.83 16.55
C ALA A 67 -1.94 9.45 17.96
N SER A 68 -2.57 8.46 18.57
CA SER A 68 -2.24 7.94 19.90
C SER A 68 -0.80 7.39 19.90
N GLY A 69 0.15 8.17 20.40
CA GLY A 69 1.57 7.78 20.43
C GLY A 69 2.38 8.18 19.19
N GLY A 70 1.92 9.15 18.40
CA GLY A 70 2.65 9.75 17.27
C GLY A 70 2.39 9.09 15.92
N LEU A 71 2.48 9.90 14.86
CA LEU A 71 2.24 9.52 13.47
C LEU A 71 3.56 9.22 12.75
N ASP A 72 3.74 7.98 12.29
CA ASP A 72 4.89 7.65 11.43
C ASP A 72 4.56 8.03 9.98
N SER A 73 5.39 8.87 9.35
CA SER A 73 5.28 9.18 7.92
C SER A 73 6.57 8.83 7.17
N ALA A 74 6.44 8.29 5.97
CA ALA A 74 7.57 7.95 5.10
C ALA A 74 7.29 8.32 3.64
N VAL A 75 8.26 8.93 2.96
CA VAL A 75 8.16 9.39 1.57
C VAL A 75 8.90 8.41 0.65
N HIS A 76 8.17 7.78 -0.28
CA HIS A 76 8.70 6.79 -1.24
C HIS A 76 8.23 7.11 -2.67
N PRO A 77 8.83 8.13 -3.30
CA PRO A 77 8.47 8.52 -4.66
C PRO A 77 8.95 7.50 -5.69
N GLN A 78 8.25 7.41 -6.82
CA GLN A 78 8.70 6.69 -8.00
C GLN A 78 8.51 7.53 -9.26
N GLN A 79 9.54 7.58 -10.11
CA GLN A 79 9.53 8.35 -11.35
C GLN A 79 9.03 7.53 -12.55
N ASP A 80 9.36 6.24 -12.59
CA ASP A 80 8.83 5.33 -13.61
C ASP A 80 7.31 5.14 -13.47
N ARG A 81 6.58 5.39 -14.56
CA ARG A 81 5.13 5.25 -14.66
C ARG A 81 4.68 3.91 -15.22
N GLN A 82 5.59 3.06 -15.67
CA GLN A 82 5.26 1.76 -16.27
C GLN A 82 5.31 0.60 -15.28
N TYR A 83 5.87 0.82 -14.08
CA TYR A 83 5.94 -0.16 -12.99
C TYR A 83 6.42 -1.54 -13.44
N ASP A 84 7.42 -1.59 -14.32
CA ASP A 84 8.01 -2.84 -14.76
C ASP A 84 8.89 -3.42 -13.64
N THR A 85 8.35 -4.41 -12.95
CA THR A 85 8.97 -5.05 -11.79
C THR A 85 10.24 -5.83 -12.13
N ASN A 86 10.56 -6.02 -13.42
CA ASN A 86 11.85 -6.58 -13.84
C ASN A 86 13.02 -5.60 -13.71
N THR A 87 12.74 -4.29 -13.75
CA THR A 87 13.77 -3.26 -13.62
C THR A 87 14.36 -3.24 -12.20
N ALA A 88 15.61 -2.77 -12.08
CA ALA A 88 16.20 -2.59 -10.76
C ALA A 88 15.53 -1.46 -9.99
N GLU A 89 15.24 -0.35 -10.66
CA GLU A 89 14.62 0.83 -10.07
C GLU A 89 13.28 0.51 -9.38
N VAL A 90 12.33 -0.10 -10.11
CA VAL A 90 11.01 -0.44 -9.54
C VAL A 90 11.14 -1.44 -8.40
N ARG A 91 12.05 -2.42 -8.51
CA ARG A 91 12.27 -3.40 -7.44
C ARG A 91 12.85 -2.76 -6.19
N GLU A 92 13.81 -1.85 -6.30
CA GLU A 92 14.36 -1.14 -5.14
C GLU A 92 13.31 -0.25 -4.49
N TRP A 93 12.53 0.50 -5.28
CA TRP A 93 11.41 1.31 -4.77
C TRP A 93 10.38 0.45 -4.00
N LEU A 94 9.96 -0.67 -4.57
CA LEU A 94 9.07 -1.61 -3.89
C LEU A 94 9.71 -2.20 -2.64
N ALA A 95 11.01 -2.51 -2.67
CA ALA A 95 11.70 -3.01 -1.49
C ALA A 95 11.67 -1.99 -0.35
N ASP A 96 11.92 -0.71 -0.64
CA ASP A 96 11.89 0.34 0.36
C ASP A 96 10.49 0.57 0.92
N ALA A 97 9.46 0.55 0.07
CA ALA A 97 8.08 0.60 0.52
C ALA A 97 7.70 -0.61 1.41
N MET A 98 8.15 -1.82 1.06
CA MET A 98 7.84 -3.04 1.80
C MET A 98 8.57 -3.13 3.15
N LYS A 99 9.80 -2.60 3.25
CA LYS A 99 10.55 -2.54 4.53
C LYS A 99 9.81 -1.79 5.63
N LEU A 100 8.94 -0.85 5.29
CA LEU A 100 8.11 -0.16 6.27
C LEU A 100 7.20 -1.12 7.05
N PHE A 101 6.76 -2.20 6.40
CA PHE A 101 5.94 -3.24 6.99
C PHE A 101 6.73 -4.27 7.79
N GLU A 102 8.07 -4.17 7.88
CA GLU A 102 8.92 -5.11 8.62
C GLU A 102 9.14 -4.73 10.11
N LYS A 103 8.93 -3.45 10.47
CA LYS A 103 9.40 -2.88 11.74
C LYS A 103 8.91 -3.66 12.99
N LYS A 104 9.73 -3.71 14.06
CA LYS A 104 9.55 -4.50 15.29
C LYS A 104 9.75 -3.65 16.56
N ASP A 105 8.77 -3.73 17.48
CA ASP A 105 8.70 -3.21 18.87
C ASP A 105 8.93 -1.70 19.05
N ALA A 106 8.21 -1.05 19.99
CA ALA A 106 8.12 0.42 20.24
C ALA A 106 7.83 1.32 19.00
N ALA A 107 8.41 1.00 17.86
CA ALA A 107 8.12 1.37 16.48
C ALA A 107 7.62 0.16 15.67
N ASN A 108 6.67 -0.63 16.20
CA ASN A 108 5.85 -1.48 15.32
C ASN A 108 5.15 -0.58 14.29
N ILE A 109 4.98 -1.06 13.05
CA ILE A 109 4.06 -0.39 12.14
C ILE A 109 2.69 -0.29 12.83
N LYS A 110 2.17 0.93 12.92
CA LYS A 110 0.92 1.17 13.65
C LYS A 110 -0.23 1.13 12.66
N PHE A 111 -1.15 0.21 12.89
CA PHE A 111 -2.38 0.13 12.12
C PHE A 111 -3.44 1.06 12.71
N PRO A 112 -4.29 1.71 11.88
CA PRO A 112 -4.36 1.59 10.43
C PRO A 112 -3.19 2.28 9.70
N VAL A 113 -2.71 1.67 8.62
CA VAL A 113 -1.69 2.23 7.73
C VAL A 113 -2.37 2.83 6.52
N LEU A 114 -2.23 4.13 6.29
CA LEU A 114 -2.72 4.81 5.10
C LEU A 114 -1.62 4.88 4.04
N ILE A 115 -1.85 4.28 2.87
CA ILE A 115 -0.97 4.39 1.71
C ILE A 115 -1.60 5.36 0.71
N HIS A 116 -0.90 6.41 0.32
CA HIS A 116 -1.46 7.37 -0.62
C HIS A 116 -0.45 7.93 -1.63
N CYS A 117 -0.98 8.50 -2.71
CA CYS A 117 -0.19 9.26 -3.68
C CYS A 117 -0.95 10.53 -4.07
N HIS A 118 -0.99 10.89 -5.36
CA HIS A 118 -1.81 12.01 -5.85
C HIS A 118 -3.26 11.55 -6.14
N ALA A 119 -3.44 10.59 -7.05
CA ALA A 119 -4.77 10.12 -7.45
C ALA A 119 -5.21 8.81 -6.74
N GLY A 120 -4.33 8.19 -5.96
CA GLY A 120 -4.64 6.95 -5.23
C GLY A 120 -4.80 5.71 -6.12
N LYS A 121 -4.36 5.80 -7.39
CA LYS A 121 -4.52 4.75 -8.41
C LYS A 121 -3.24 3.96 -8.67
N ASP A 122 -2.22 4.58 -9.28
CA ASP A 122 -1.07 3.88 -9.85
C ASP A 122 -0.09 3.45 -8.75
N ARG A 123 0.76 4.36 -8.25
CA ARG A 123 1.72 4.06 -7.15
C ARG A 123 1.05 3.40 -5.95
N THR A 124 -0.08 3.92 -5.50
CA THR A 124 -0.85 3.35 -4.39
C THR A 124 -1.32 1.94 -4.71
N GLY A 125 -1.89 1.71 -5.88
CA GLY A 125 -2.39 0.40 -6.27
C GLY A 125 -1.26 -0.62 -6.45
N ILE A 126 -0.12 -0.22 -7.00
CA ILE A 126 1.05 -1.09 -7.15
C ILE A 126 1.65 -1.48 -5.80
N VAL A 127 1.78 -0.54 -4.85
CA VAL A 127 2.25 -0.85 -3.49
C VAL A 127 1.27 -1.76 -2.76
N VAL A 128 -0.04 -1.48 -2.85
CA VAL A 128 -1.08 -2.35 -2.26
C VAL A 128 -1.04 -3.74 -2.88
N ALA A 129 -1.00 -3.85 -4.20
CA ALA A 129 -0.92 -5.14 -4.91
C ALA A 129 0.33 -5.94 -4.53
N THR A 130 1.48 -5.27 -4.36
CA THR A 130 2.72 -5.90 -3.91
C THR A 130 2.57 -6.47 -2.50
N LEU A 131 1.97 -5.72 -1.58
CA LEU A 131 1.68 -6.18 -0.23
C LEU A 131 0.72 -7.38 -0.24
N LEU A 132 -0.37 -7.31 -1.00
CA LEU A 132 -1.33 -8.42 -1.13
C LEU A 132 -0.64 -9.69 -1.70
N LYS A 133 0.22 -9.53 -2.70
CA LYS A 133 1.00 -10.64 -3.26
C LYS A 133 1.93 -11.26 -2.21
N ILE A 134 2.60 -10.45 -1.38
CA ILE A 134 3.39 -10.93 -0.23
C ILE A 134 2.51 -11.72 0.74
N LEU A 135 1.31 -11.24 1.04
CA LEU A 135 0.36 -11.88 1.96
C LEU A 135 -0.31 -13.13 1.37
N GLY A 136 0.00 -13.50 0.13
CA GLY A 136 -0.50 -14.71 -0.51
C GLY A 136 -1.94 -14.59 -1.00
N VAL A 137 -2.36 -13.38 -1.34
CA VAL A 137 -3.63 -13.14 -2.04
C VAL A 137 -3.53 -13.60 -3.49
N GLU A 138 -4.57 -14.27 -3.97
CA GLU A 138 -4.66 -14.71 -5.36
C GLU A 138 -4.71 -13.52 -6.32
N GLU A 139 -4.13 -13.67 -7.51
CA GLU A 139 -3.98 -12.58 -8.47
C GLU A 139 -5.31 -12.04 -8.98
N ASP A 140 -6.31 -12.88 -9.16
CA ASP A 140 -7.66 -12.47 -9.56
C ASP A 140 -8.32 -11.59 -8.50
N VAL A 141 -8.08 -11.87 -7.21
CA VAL A 141 -8.56 -11.04 -6.10
C VAL A 141 -7.80 -9.71 -6.05
N ILE A 142 -6.48 -9.73 -6.30
CA ILE A 142 -5.68 -8.49 -6.40
C ILE A 142 -6.16 -7.63 -7.57
N GLU A 143 -6.41 -8.21 -8.74
CA GLU A 143 -6.95 -7.50 -9.91
C GLU A 143 -8.32 -6.88 -9.58
N ARG A 144 -9.21 -7.64 -8.93
CA ARG A 144 -10.52 -7.13 -8.52
C ARG A 144 -10.43 -5.99 -7.51
N GLU A 145 -9.54 -6.07 -6.51
CA GLU A 145 -9.30 -4.97 -5.56
C GLU A 145 -8.79 -3.72 -6.28
N PHE A 146 -7.84 -3.89 -7.20
CA PHE A 146 -7.24 -2.79 -7.95
C PHE A 146 -8.27 -2.08 -8.85
N LEU A 147 -9.15 -2.85 -9.50
CA LEU A 147 -10.22 -2.35 -10.37
C LEU A 147 -11.33 -1.58 -9.64
N LEU A 148 -11.37 -1.60 -8.29
CA LEU A 148 -12.26 -0.71 -7.53
C LEU A 148 -11.83 0.76 -7.63
N CYS A 149 -10.63 1.05 -8.13
CA CYS A 149 -10.19 2.42 -8.39
C CYS A 149 -10.68 2.95 -9.72
N GLU A 150 -11.16 4.19 -9.72
CA GLU A 150 -11.50 4.89 -10.95
C GLU A 150 -10.24 5.32 -11.73
N GLY A 151 -10.25 5.07 -13.04
CA GLY A 151 -9.23 5.57 -13.97
C GLY A 151 -7.87 4.86 -13.87
N VAL A 152 -7.85 3.63 -13.38
CA VAL A 152 -6.68 2.73 -13.42
C VAL A 152 -6.50 2.14 -14.81
N ASP A 153 -5.25 1.82 -15.15
CA ASP A 153 -4.90 0.93 -16.25
C ASP A 153 -4.52 -0.44 -15.68
N ILE A 154 -5.30 -1.48 -16.00
CA ILE A 154 -5.01 -2.84 -15.54
C ILE A 154 -3.76 -3.44 -16.21
N ALA A 155 -3.32 -2.90 -17.35
CA ALA A 155 -2.09 -3.33 -17.99
C ALA A 155 -0.86 -3.08 -17.10
N ASP A 156 -0.85 -1.98 -16.34
CA ASP A 156 0.22 -1.66 -15.39
C ASP A 156 0.27 -2.69 -14.26
N LEU A 157 -0.88 -3.01 -13.66
CA LEU A 157 -0.96 -4.05 -12.63
C LEU A 157 -0.49 -5.41 -13.17
N ARG A 158 -0.97 -5.82 -14.34
CA ARG A 158 -0.60 -7.11 -14.93
C ARG A 158 0.89 -7.19 -15.23
N ARG A 159 1.49 -6.09 -15.69
CA ARG A 159 2.95 -6.01 -15.88
C ARG A 159 3.69 -6.21 -14.56
N THR A 160 3.25 -5.52 -13.51
CA THR A 160 3.79 -5.67 -12.15
C THR A 160 3.70 -7.12 -11.67
N LEU A 161 2.53 -7.76 -11.74
CA LEU A 161 2.31 -9.13 -11.29
C LEU A 161 3.13 -10.15 -12.09
N LYS A 162 3.24 -9.95 -13.43
CA LYS A 162 4.05 -10.80 -14.29
C LYS A 162 5.51 -10.86 -13.84
N GLY A 163 6.14 -9.71 -13.56
CA GLY A 163 7.53 -9.70 -13.11
C GLY A 163 7.74 -10.29 -11.71
N PHE A 164 6.70 -10.35 -10.87
CA PHE A 164 6.75 -11.16 -9.64
C PHE A 164 6.79 -12.64 -9.96
N ASN A 165 5.91 -13.13 -10.84
CA ASN A 165 5.81 -14.55 -11.19
C ASN A 165 7.03 -15.09 -11.93
N ASP A 166 7.74 -14.24 -12.67
CA ASP A 166 9.04 -14.57 -13.26
C ASP A 166 10.09 -14.94 -12.18
N LYS A 167 9.82 -14.59 -10.92
CA LYS A 167 10.60 -14.97 -9.73
C LYS A 167 9.76 -15.93 -8.89
N ARG A 168 10.22 -17.17 -8.77
CA ARG A 168 9.49 -18.28 -8.12
C ARG A 168 8.85 -17.95 -6.76
N THR A 169 9.41 -17.00 -5.99
CA THR A 169 8.82 -16.49 -4.74
C THR A 169 9.09 -15.00 -4.56
N MET A 170 8.32 -14.33 -3.68
CA MET A 170 8.53 -12.91 -3.35
C MET A 170 9.87 -12.66 -2.64
N GLU A 171 10.38 -13.62 -1.86
CA GLU A 171 11.70 -13.54 -1.24
C GLU A 171 12.82 -13.48 -2.30
N LEU A 172 12.66 -14.26 -3.37
CA LEU A 172 13.59 -14.24 -4.51
C LEU A 172 13.43 -12.97 -5.33
N TYR A 173 12.19 -12.50 -5.52
CA TYR A 173 11.92 -11.23 -6.18
C TYR A 173 12.70 -10.09 -5.51
N PHE A 174 12.58 -9.94 -4.19
CA PHE A 174 13.30 -8.92 -3.42
C PHE A 174 14.78 -9.25 -3.16
N ARG A 175 15.30 -10.38 -3.65
CA ARG A 175 16.70 -10.80 -3.42
C ARG A 175 17.09 -10.77 -1.93
N LYS A 176 16.17 -11.20 -1.06
CA LYS A 176 16.31 -11.17 0.41
C LYS A 176 16.49 -9.78 1.05
N LYS A 177 16.29 -8.68 0.29
CA LYS A 177 16.30 -7.31 0.84
C LYS A 177 15.07 -6.98 1.69
N VAL A 178 14.00 -7.77 1.52
CA VAL A 178 12.74 -7.64 2.24
C VAL A 178 12.48 -8.91 3.03
N ASN A 179 12.17 -8.80 4.31
CA ASN A 179 11.76 -9.91 5.16
C ASN A 179 10.26 -10.21 4.98
N VAL A 180 9.92 -10.90 3.90
CA VAL A 180 8.54 -11.28 3.52
C VAL A 180 7.80 -12.01 4.65
N ASN A 181 8.50 -12.89 5.38
CA ASN A 181 7.90 -13.62 6.51
C ASN A 181 7.56 -12.70 7.68
N ARG A 182 8.40 -11.69 7.94
CA ARG A 182 8.12 -10.69 8.96
C ARG A 182 6.91 -9.84 8.60
N ILE A 183 6.79 -9.44 7.34
CA ILE A 183 5.60 -8.74 6.83
C ILE A 183 4.37 -9.60 7.10
N LYS A 184 4.34 -10.86 6.63
CA LYS A 184 3.23 -11.79 6.87
C LYS A 184 2.86 -11.90 8.35
N ALA A 185 3.85 -12.02 9.24
CA ALA A 185 3.63 -12.12 10.68
C ALA A 185 3.01 -10.86 11.29
N ASN A 186 3.25 -9.67 10.73
CA ASN A 186 2.65 -8.42 11.20
C ASN A 186 1.16 -8.28 10.79
N PHE A 187 0.64 -9.13 9.91
CA PHE A 187 -0.77 -9.16 9.50
C PHE A 187 -1.54 -10.39 10.04
N ALA A 188 -0.86 -11.33 10.71
CA ALA A 188 -1.47 -12.48 11.38
C ALA A 188 -2.18 -12.08 12.69
#